data_AF-A0A919P601-F1
#
_entry.id   AF-A0A919P601-F1
#
_cell.length_a   1.000
_cell.length_b   1.000
_cell.length_c   1.000
_cell.angle_alpha   90.00
_cell.angle_beta   90.00
_cell.angle_gamma   90.00
#
_symmetry.space_group_name_H-M   'P 1'
#
loop_
_entity.id
_entity.type
_entity.pdbx_description
1 polymer ?
#
loop_
_entity_poly.entity_id
_entity_poly.type
_entity_poly.pdbx_seq_one_letter_code
_entity_poly.pdbx_strand_id
1 'polypeptide(L)'
;MTRWSIQPADVQSVLTDVQSTAEELGKELTEAKFQAVLDGLVWGGPLTGDVAAAVNAVLSDQSRNLTNIGNRISAGTLGVANAVIAYNNGQEEMAGSYQTQLVKAAETGDFTYFVEHGYKG
;
A
#
# COMPACT_ATOMS: atom_id res chain seq x y z
N MET A 1 15.57 -22.59 4.51
CA MET A 1 14.60 -21.54 4.13
C MET A 1 14.51 -20.58 5.31
N THR A 2 14.73 -19.28 5.10
CA THR A 2 14.54 -18.27 6.15
C THR A 2 13.05 -18.24 6.52
N ARG A 3 12.73 -18.36 7.81
CA ARG A 3 11.32 -18.38 8.25
C ARG A 3 10.65 -17.05 7.84
N TRP A 4 9.44 -17.12 7.32
CA TRP A 4 8.62 -15.92 7.12
C TRP A 4 8.21 -15.40 8.50
N SER A 5 8.60 -14.17 8.82
CA SER A 5 8.31 -13.50 10.09
C SER A 5 8.04 -12.03 9.78
N ILE A 6 6.79 -11.61 9.89
CA ILE A 6 6.41 -10.20 9.79
C ILE A 6 6.47 -9.59 11.18
N GLN A 7 7.07 -8.40 11.31
CA GLN A 7 7.01 -7.56 12.50
C GLN A 7 5.95 -6.47 12.26
N PRO A 8 4.71 -6.61 12.80
CA PRO A 8 3.63 -5.68 12.47
C PRO A 8 3.92 -4.22 12.83
N ALA A 9 4.66 -3.99 13.92
CA ALA A 9 5.06 -2.66 14.35
C ALA A 9 5.97 -1.96 13.32
N ASP A 10 6.94 -2.69 12.76
CA ASP A 10 7.87 -2.15 11.77
C ASP A 10 7.13 -1.83 10.47
N VAL A 11 6.21 -2.69 10.04
CA VAL A 11 5.35 -2.42 8.88
C VAL A 11 4.47 -1.20 9.13
N GLN A 12 3.87 -1.07 10.32
CA GLN A 12 3.06 0.09 10.67
C GLN A 12 3.86 1.40 10.62
N SER A 13 5.11 1.39 11.10
CA SER A 13 5.99 2.57 11.01
C SER A 13 6.20 2.97 9.56
N VAL A 14 6.57 2.02 8.69
CA VAL A 14 6.78 2.29 7.26
C VAL A 14 5.51 2.81 6.60
N LEU A 15 4.33 2.22 6.89
CA LEU A 15 3.06 2.69 6.33
C LEU A 15 2.70 4.11 6.80
N THR A 16 3.02 4.45 8.05
CA THR A 16 2.82 5.79 8.59
C THR A 16 3.70 6.81 7.89
N ASP A 17 4.98 6.47 7.66
CA ASP A 17 5.92 7.34 6.95
C ASP A 17 5.47 7.56 5.49
N VAL A 18 5.09 6.49 4.80
CA VAL A 18 4.57 6.55 3.42
C VAL A 18 3.31 7.40 3.36
N GLN A 19 2.39 7.26 4.33
CA GLN A 19 1.18 8.06 4.38
C GLN A 19 1.49 9.55 4.58
N SER A 20 2.41 9.89 5.48
CA SER A 20 2.84 11.27 5.70
C SER A 20 3.41 11.90 4.42
N THR A 21 4.30 11.19 3.73
CA THR A 21 4.86 11.64 2.45
C THR A 21 3.80 11.74 1.35
N ALA A 22 2.84 10.83 1.30
CA ALA A 22 1.74 10.88 0.34
C ALA A 22 0.83 12.09 0.57
N GLU A 23 0.55 12.44 1.82
CA GLU A 23 -0.22 13.63 2.18
C GLU A 23 0.52 14.92 1.81
N GLU A 24 1.82 14.98 2.03
CA GLU A 24 2.66 16.12 1.60
C GLU A 24 2.64 16.26 0.08
N LEU A 25 2.83 15.16 -0.65
CA LEU A 25 2.73 15.14 -2.10
C LEU A 25 1.35 15.62 -2.59
N GLY A 26 0.27 15.16 -1.94
CA GLY A 26 -1.10 15.56 -2.28
C GLY A 26 -1.38 17.05 -2.09
N LYS A 27 -0.77 17.70 -1.09
CA LYS A 27 -0.87 19.16 -0.87
C LYS A 27 -0.16 19.98 -1.95
N GLU A 28 0.88 19.42 -2.54
CA GLU A 28 1.63 20.06 -3.63
C GLU A 28 0.97 19.84 -4.99
N LEU A 29 0.27 18.72 -5.19
CA LEU A 29 -0.41 18.36 -6.43
C LEU A 29 -1.87 18.86 -6.49
N THR A 30 -2.09 20.17 -6.35
CA THR A 30 -3.45 20.74 -6.47
C THR A 30 -3.73 21.26 -7.88
N GLU A 31 -4.96 21.08 -8.34
CA GLU A 31 -5.43 21.63 -9.62
C GLU A 31 -5.22 23.15 -9.71
N ALA A 32 -5.39 23.85 -8.60
CA ALA A 32 -5.12 25.29 -8.51
C ALA A 32 -3.65 25.65 -8.79
N LYS A 33 -2.68 24.86 -8.30
CA LYS A 33 -1.26 25.09 -8.57
C LYS A 33 -0.92 24.83 -10.05
N PHE A 34 -1.53 23.82 -10.67
CA PHE A 34 -1.39 23.60 -12.10
C PHE A 34 -2.03 24.74 -12.91
N GLN A 35 -3.25 25.15 -12.56
CA GLN A 35 -3.95 26.22 -13.26
C GLN A 35 -3.21 27.56 -13.17
N ALA A 36 -2.59 27.88 -12.03
CA ALA A 36 -1.79 29.10 -11.89
C ALA A 36 -0.60 29.15 -12.88
N VAL A 37 0.04 28.00 -13.15
CA VAL A 37 1.10 27.90 -14.16
C VAL A 37 0.53 28.08 -15.56
N LEU A 38 -0.65 27.50 -15.83
CA LEU A 38 -1.34 27.65 -17.12
C LEU A 38 -1.77 29.09 -17.40
N ASP A 39 -2.35 29.76 -16.42
CA ASP A 39 -2.78 31.15 -16.52
C ASP A 39 -1.58 32.08 -16.76
N GLY A 40 -0.43 31.77 -16.15
CA GLY A 40 0.83 32.48 -16.37
C GLY A 40 1.38 32.35 -17.81
N LEU A 41 0.93 31.37 -18.59
CA LEU A 41 1.37 31.16 -19.98
C LEU A 41 0.49 31.91 -21.01
N VAL A 42 -0.65 32.47 -20.59
CA VAL A 42 -1.61 33.17 -21.47
C VAL A 42 -1.11 34.54 -21.96
N TRP A 43 0.01 35.05 -21.41
CA TRP A 43 0.61 36.33 -21.82
C TRP A 43 1.11 36.35 -23.28
N GLY A 44 1.33 35.17 -23.86
CA GLY A 44 1.77 34.99 -25.23
C GLY A 44 0.62 35.07 -26.22
N GLY A 45 0.48 36.21 -26.91
CA GLY A 45 -0.50 36.37 -27.99
C GLY A 45 -0.30 35.38 -29.16
N PRO A 46 -0.93 35.63 -30.34
CA PRO A 46 -0.99 34.67 -31.45
C PRO A 46 0.37 34.13 -31.95
N LEU A 47 1.47 34.87 -31.75
CA LEU A 47 2.83 34.49 -32.16
C LEU A 47 3.48 33.42 -31.26
N THR A 48 3.02 33.24 -30.03
CA THR A 48 3.58 32.28 -29.05
C THR A 48 2.55 31.27 -28.54
N GLY A 49 1.35 31.26 -29.12
CA GLY A 49 0.24 30.37 -28.73
C GLY A 49 0.59 28.87 -28.81
N ASP A 50 1.40 28.47 -29.79
CA ASP A 50 1.82 27.06 -29.93
C ASP A 50 2.73 26.60 -28.79
N VAL A 51 3.58 27.49 -28.26
CA VAL A 51 4.45 27.19 -27.11
C VAL A 51 3.60 27.04 -25.85
N ALA A 52 2.65 27.95 -25.62
CA ALA A 52 1.73 27.85 -24.49
C ALA A 52 0.88 26.57 -24.55
N ALA A 53 0.40 26.19 -25.75
CA ALA A 53 -0.34 24.95 -25.96
C ALA A 53 0.51 23.70 -25.67
N ALA A 54 1.76 23.66 -26.13
CA ALA A 54 2.67 22.55 -25.87
C ALA A 54 2.99 22.40 -24.38
N VAL A 55 3.25 23.52 -23.68
CA VAL A 55 3.49 23.49 -22.23
C VAL A 55 2.24 23.05 -21.47
N ASN A 56 1.05 23.49 -21.87
CA ASN A 56 -0.20 23.04 -21.28
C ASN A 56 -0.42 21.52 -21.44
N ALA A 57 -0.13 20.98 -22.63
CA ALA A 57 -0.22 19.54 -22.88
C ALA A 57 0.74 18.75 -21.98
N VAL A 58 1.99 19.21 -21.83
CA VAL A 58 2.97 18.59 -20.91
C VAL A 58 2.47 18.64 -19.46
N LEU A 59 2.00 19.80 -18.99
CA LEU A 59 1.51 19.95 -17.61
C LEU A 59 0.28 19.09 -17.34
N SER A 60 -0.62 18.96 -18.31
CA SER A 60 -1.80 18.08 -18.23
C SER A 60 -1.39 16.61 -18.10
N ASP A 61 -0.40 16.17 -18.89
CA ASP A 61 0.10 14.79 -18.81
C ASP A 61 0.88 14.54 -17.51
N GLN A 62 1.67 15.51 -17.04
CA GLN A 62 2.35 15.40 -15.75
C GLN A 62 1.34 15.34 -14.60
N SER A 63 0.28 16.14 -14.63
CA SER A 63 -0.79 16.08 -13.63
C SER A 63 -1.40 14.68 -13.55
N ARG A 64 -1.78 14.08 -14.69
CA ARG A 64 -2.27 12.69 -14.74
C ARG A 64 -1.26 11.68 -14.21
N ASN A 65 0.01 11.81 -14.59
CA ASN A 65 1.05 10.90 -14.13
C ASN A 65 1.22 10.98 -12.60
N LEU A 66 1.20 12.18 -12.05
CA LEU A 66 1.33 12.42 -10.61
C LEU A 66 0.10 11.91 -9.84
N THR A 67 -1.11 12.10 -10.36
CA THR A 67 -2.32 11.45 -9.81
C THR A 67 -2.22 9.93 -9.81
N ASN A 68 -1.73 9.34 -10.90
CA ASN A 68 -1.55 7.89 -10.98
C ASN A 68 -0.51 7.37 -9.97
N ILE A 69 0.56 8.14 -9.71
CA ILE A 69 1.52 7.83 -8.65
C ILE A 69 0.84 7.84 -7.29
N GLY A 70 0.04 8.87 -6.99
CA GLY A 70 -0.75 8.94 -5.76
C GLY A 70 -1.65 7.72 -5.57
N ASN A 71 -2.40 7.33 -6.62
CA ASN A 71 -3.24 6.14 -6.61
C ASN A 71 -2.45 4.85 -6.34
N ARG A 72 -1.25 4.71 -6.92
CA ARG A 72 -0.37 3.55 -6.68
C ARG A 72 0.13 3.50 -5.25
N ILE A 73 0.48 4.66 -4.67
CA ILE A 73 0.90 4.74 -3.26
C ILE A 73 -0.25 4.28 -2.37
N SER A 74 -1.46 4.83 -2.56
CA SER A 74 -2.64 4.42 -1.78
C SER A 74 -2.95 2.94 -1.90
N ALA A 75 -2.93 2.39 -3.13
CA ALA A 75 -3.16 0.96 -3.37
C ALA A 75 -2.07 0.10 -2.71
N GLY A 76 -0.80 0.52 -2.76
CA GLY A 76 0.32 -0.16 -2.12
C GLY A 76 0.17 -0.19 -0.60
N THR A 77 -0.13 0.95 0.03
CA THR A 77 -0.36 1.05 1.48
C THR A 77 -1.49 0.14 1.93
N LEU A 78 -2.63 0.15 1.22
CA LEU A 78 -3.76 -0.72 1.52
C LEU A 78 -3.42 -2.20 1.32
N GLY A 79 -2.70 -2.55 0.24
CA GLY A 79 -2.30 -3.92 -0.03
C GLY A 79 -1.39 -4.49 1.06
N VAL A 80 -0.38 -3.72 1.48
CA VAL A 80 0.53 -4.11 2.55
C VAL A 80 -0.20 -4.23 3.90
N ALA A 81 -1.07 -3.27 4.24
CA ALA A 81 -1.86 -3.34 5.47
C ALA A 81 -2.72 -4.61 5.52
N ASN A 82 -3.43 -4.93 4.43
CA ASN A 82 -4.23 -6.14 4.34
C ASN A 82 -3.40 -7.42 4.39
N ALA A 83 -2.19 -7.43 3.82
CA ALA A 83 -1.30 -8.58 3.91
C ALA A 83 -0.88 -8.87 5.37
N VAL A 84 -0.62 -7.84 6.17
CA VAL A 84 -0.32 -8.01 7.61
C VAL A 84 -1.53 -8.53 8.37
N ILE A 85 -2.72 -8.01 8.10
CA ILE A 85 -3.97 -8.48 8.72
C ILE A 85 -4.19 -9.96 8.39
N ALA A 86 -4.10 -10.33 7.11
CA ALA A 86 -4.27 -11.71 6.67
C ALA A 86 -3.25 -12.65 7.31
N TYR A 87 -1.99 -12.21 7.44
CA TYR A 87 -0.96 -12.95 8.13
C TYR A 87 -1.31 -13.21 9.61
N ASN A 88 -1.73 -12.17 10.34
CA ASN A 88 -2.10 -12.31 11.75
C ASN A 88 -3.33 -13.21 11.93
N ASN A 89 -4.38 -13.01 11.14
CA ASN A 89 -5.58 -13.83 11.20
C ASN A 89 -5.25 -15.30 10.91
N GLY A 90 -4.41 -15.57 9.91
CA GLY A 90 -3.96 -16.94 9.62
C GLY A 90 -3.20 -17.59 10.77
N GLN A 91 -2.37 -16.81 11.50
CA GLN A 91 -1.68 -17.32 12.70
C GLN A 91 -2.66 -17.63 13.84
N GLU A 92 -3.66 -16.77 14.06
CA GLU A 92 -4.71 -17.00 15.05
C GLU A 92 -5.56 -18.23 14.72
N GLU A 93 -5.98 -18.39 13.46
CA GLU A 93 -6.73 -19.55 12.97
C GLU A 93 -5.93 -20.85 13.13
N MET A 94 -4.63 -20.83 12.79
CA MET A 94 -3.74 -21.97 13.00
C MET A 94 -3.62 -22.31 14.49
N ALA A 95 -3.38 -21.31 15.35
CA ALA A 95 -3.26 -21.52 16.79
C ALA A 95 -4.55 -22.10 17.39
N GLY A 96 -5.71 -21.56 17.01
CA GLY A 96 -7.02 -22.07 17.45
C GLY A 96 -7.28 -23.51 16.98
N SER A 97 -6.85 -23.84 15.76
CA SER A 97 -6.94 -25.21 15.24
C SER A 97 -6.10 -26.18 16.08
N TYR A 98 -4.85 -25.82 16.40
CA TYR A 98 -4.00 -26.65 17.27
C TYR A 98 -4.54 -26.78 18.69
N GLN A 99 -5.10 -25.72 19.27
CA GLN A 99 -5.73 -25.78 20.59
C GLN A 99 -6.94 -26.72 20.60
N THR A 100 -7.78 -26.66 19.56
CA THR A 100 -8.93 -27.55 19.41
C THR A 100 -8.48 -29.01 19.32
N GLN A 101 -7.44 -29.29 18.53
CA GLN A 101 -6.92 -30.65 18.39
C GLN A 101 -6.19 -31.12 19.64
N LEU A 102 -5.62 -30.22 20.45
CA LEU A 102 -5.02 -30.55 21.73
C LEU A 102 -6.07 -31.10 22.71
N VAL A 103 -7.23 -30.45 22.79
CA VAL A 103 -8.32 -30.93 23.65
C VAL A 103 -8.80 -32.31 23.19
N LYS A 104 -9.02 -32.49 21.88
CA LYS A 104 -9.44 -33.79 21.32
C LYS A 104 -8.42 -34.90 21.57
N ALA A 105 -7.14 -34.63 21.36
CA ALA A 105 -6.07 -35.60 21.59
C ALA A 105 -5.94 -35.94 23.08
N ALA A 106 -6.14 -34.97 23.99
CA ALA A 106 -6.14 -35.23 25.42
C ALA A 106 -7.29 -36.14 25.86
N GLU A 107 -8.46 -36.03 25.22
CA GLU A 107 -9.62 -36.88 25.48
C GLU A 107 -9.50 -38.28 24.89
N THR A 108 -8.93 -38.40 23.69
CA THR A 108 -8.93 -39.64 22.88
C THR A 108 -7.62 -40.42 22.91
N GLY A 109 -6.52 -39.77 23.27
CA GLY A 109 -5.16 -40.29 23.13
C GLY A 109 -4.64 -40.34 21.69
N ASP A 110 -5.38 -39.82 20.70
CA ASP A 110 -4.95 -39.77 19.30
C ASP A 110 -4.15 -38.49 19.01
N PHE A 111 -2.86 -38.66 18.72
CA PHE A 111 -1.94 -37.56 18.41
C PHE A 111 -1.61 -37.43 16.91
N THR A 112 -2.29 -38.18 16.04
CA THR A 112 -1.98 -38.25 14.60
C THR A 112 -1.97 -36.86 13.95
N TYR A 113 -2.90 -35.98 14.33
CA TYR A 113 -2.95 -34.61 13.82
C TYR A 113 -1.63 -33.85 14.01
N PHE A 114 -1.01 -33.95 15.19
CA PHE A 114 0.26 -33.30 15.50
C PHE A 114 1.44 -33.92 14.75
N VAL A 115 1.40 -35.23 14.51
CA VAL A 115 2.43 -35.94 13.73
C VAL A 115 2.38 -35.54 12.25
N GLU A 116 1.18 -35.30 11.72
CA GLU A 116 0.99 -34.95 10.32
C GLU A 116 1.24 -33.46 10.05
N HIS A 117 0.75 -32.58 10.93
CA HIS A 117 0.70 -31.13 10.68
C HIS A 117 1.71 -30.33 11.50
N GLY A 118 2.17 -30.88 12.63
CA GLY A 118 3.11 -30.20 13.53
C GLY A 118 4.48 -29.96 12.90
N TYR A 119 5.22 -29.02 13.46
CA TYR A 119 6.56 -28.67 12.98
C TYR A 119 7.50 -29.88 13.09
N LYS A 120 7.89 -30.44 11.95
CA LYS A 120 8.96 -31.43 11.85
C LYS A 120 10.25 -30.63 11.70
N GLY A 121 11.08 -30.68 12.73
CA GLY A 121 12.35 -29.96 12.88
C GLY A 121 13.08 -29.67 11.59
#